data_AF-A0A5C6EYW0-F1
#
_entry.id   AF-A0A5C6EYW0-F1
#
_cell.length_a   1.000
_cell.length_b   1.000
_cell.length_c   1.000
_cell.angle_alpha   90.00
_cell.angle_beta   90.00
_cell.angle_gamma   90.00
#
_symmetry.space_group_name_H-M   'P 1'
#
loop_
_entity.id
_entity.type
_entity.pdbx_description
1 polymer ?
#
loop_
_entity_poly.entity_id
_entity_poly.type
_entity_poly.pdbx_seq_one_letter_code
_entity_poly.pdbx_strand_id
1 'polypeptide(L)'
;MTGTTINEKTSPLTPEARKGSYLDRGFPMVKILLGILVVVFILQSLSAWKIMNLEREKASFEAEKQNFILLKEQLPELRKIISDLEGNKSGLQGEINTLKNDIYNLEVKRSQVVEDVKINEQKLSKLKSDNESYEYKLQTSENLLKERKKACDDSLALQKKLKDDADSLETKITMCNSEINTLQEKVVKLQDEEKSFKAKVDRLAIRENELQKLNTDFSNVIANLKSGSTEFTQYQSEVKVSLKSASNMLEDTTKTMRGSIAKIDNEVPNLKNSIDGFNQKQMVMTEIQNKFETAITKVENSAEGLSAGKLNIAAQTLDDATKDMRNSVANIDQEVTNLKRSSIDLKNGVDQSTNNLKVSVGQLSNVSTQSGTLLEGLSKELNSFQQKQVAMVEAQNKFEILLKQIESSAKDFNTDKLGLQDTYKKLKEETLNEMRK
;
A
#
# COMPACT_ATOMS: atom_id res chain seq x y z
N MET A 1 17.75 -40.91 135.06
CA MET A 1 17.32 -42.13 135.76
C MET A 1 18.48 -43.11 135.68
N THR A 2 19.08 -43.65 136.74
CA THR A 2 18.99 -43.52 138.22
C THR A 2 20.30 -44.16 138.72
N GLY A 3 21.02 -43.77 139.79
CA GLY A 3 20.86 -42.83 140.90
C GLY A 3 22.12 -42.98 141.80
N THR A 4 22.58 -41.97 142.56
CA THR A 4 22.38 -41.89 144.03
C THR A 4 22.66 -43.19 144.81
N THR A 5 23.45 -43.27 145.90
CA THR A 5 24.28 -42.30 146.64
C THR A 5 25.12 -43.03 147.70
N ILE A 6 26.35 -42.56 147.96
CA ILE A 6 26.89 -42.13 149.26
C ILE A 6 26.28 -42.76 150.55
N ASN A 7 27.10 -43.42 151.38
CA ASN A 7 27.34 -42.96 152.76
C ASN A 7 28.58 -43.55 153.45
N GLU A 8 29.28 -42.64 154.12
CA GLU A 8 30.50 -42.76 154.91
C GLU A 8 30.10 -42.71 156.41
N LYS A 9 30.79 -43.45 157.31
CA LYS A 9 31.28 -42.91 158.61
C LYS A 9 31.96 -43.91 159.58
N THR A 10 33.22 -43.60 159.87
CA THR A 10 33.88 -43.52 161.19
C THR A 10 33.92 -44.73 162.16
N SER A 11 35.09 -45.36 162.23
CA SER A 11 35.90 -45.40 163.48
C SER A 11 36.59 -44.02 163.68
N PRO A 12 37.13 -43.58 164.85
CA PRO A 12 37.95 -44.33 165.84
C PRO A 12 37.58 -44.00 167.32
N LEU A 13 38.18 -44.51 168.41
CA LEU A 13 39.59 -44.45 168.87
C LEU A 13 39.86 -45.48 170.01
N THR A 14 41.15 -45.71 170.28
CA THR A 14 41.78 -46.53 171.35
C THR A 14 41.89 -45.74 172.69
N PRO A 15 42.69 -46.09 173.74
CA PRO A 15 43.48 -47.30 174.08
C PRO A 15 43.40 -47.81 175.56
N GLU A 16 44.19 -48.87 175.81
CA GLU A 16 44.91 -49.32 177.04
C GLU A 16 45.31 -48.29 178.13
N ALA A 17 45.78 -48.62 179.37
CA ALA A 17 45.82 -49.85 180.21
C ALA A 17 46.54 -49.58 181.59
N ARG A 18 46.45 -50.54 182.56
CA ARG A 18 47.50 -51.06 183.53
C ARG A 18 48.40 -50.07 184.36
N LYS A 19 49.02 -50.37 185.53
CA LYS A 19 49.13 -51.50 186.51
C LYS A 19 49.95 -51.05 187.77
N GLY A 20 49.67 -51.60 188.97
CA GLY A 20 50.61 -51.92 190.09
C GLY A 20 51.57 -50.84 190.66
N SER A 21 52.48 -51.08 191.64
CA SER A 21 52.63 -52.06 192.76
C SER A 21 53.81 -51.58 193.67
N TYR A 22 54.12 -52.21 194.83
CA TYR A 22 55.33 -51.91 195.67
C TYR A 22 55.95 -53.14 196.40
N LEU A 23 57.15 -52.95 196.99
CA LEU A 23 58.13 -53.91 197.56
C LEU A 23 58.64 -53.43 198.97
N ASP A 24 59.65 -53.96 199.71
CA ASP A 24 60.80 -54.85 199.43
C ASP A 24 61.35 -55.61 200.70
N ARG A 25 62.62 -56.05 200.65
CA ARG A 25 63.49 -56.92 201.51
C ARG A 25 63.90 -56.49 202.94
N GLY A 26 64.72 -57.35 203.60
CA GLY A 26 65.50 -57.11 204.84
C GLY A 26 67.04 -56.99 204.68
N PHE A 27 67.79 -57.02 205.80
CA PHE A 27 69.22 -56.64 205.96
C PHE A 27 70.23 -57.79 206.09
N PRO A 28 71.46 -57.66 205.51
CA PRO A 28 72.69 -57.68 206.34
C PRO A 28 73.83 -56.72 205.88
N MET A 29 74.75 -56.37 206.80
CA MET A 29 75.79 -55.32 206.60
C MET A 29 77.01 -55.68 205.72
N VAL A 30 77.84 -54.67 205.46
CA VAL A 30 79.16 -54.67 204.77
C VAL A 30 79.12 -54.82 203.24
N LYS A 31 78.14 -55.50 202.63
CA LYS A 31 77.95 -55.47 201.15
C LYS A 31 77.09 -54.30 200.64
N ILE A 32 76.39 -53.61 201.53
CA ILE A 32 75.41 -52.55 201.18
C ILE A 32 76.09 -51.27 200.68
N LEU A 33 77.28 -50.91 201.18
CA LEU A 33 77.92 -49.62 200.86
C LEU A 33 78.33 -49.47 199.39
N LEU A 34 78.76 -50.56 198.74
CA LEU A 34 79.08 -50.57 197.30
C LEU A 34 77.81 -50.62 196.44
N GLY A 35 76.73 -51.25 196.94
CA GLY A 35 75.44 -51.32 196.27
C GLY A 35 74.77 -49.94 196.14
N ILE A 36 74.88 -49.09 197.17
CA ILE A 36 74.27 -47.74 197.15
C ILE A 36 74.85 -46.87 196.02
N LEU A 37 76.17 -46.94 195.76
CA LEU A 37 76.79 -46.14 194.70
C LEU A 37 76.27 -46.51 193.29
N VAL A 38 76.06 -47.82 193.04
CA VAL A 38 75.49 -48.32 191.78
C VAL A 38 73.99 -47.97 191.67
N VAL A 39 73.24 -48.05 192.77
CA VAL A 39 71.82 -47.69 192.81
C VAL A 39 71.59 -46.20 192.52
N VAL A 40 72.45 -45.30 192.99
CA VAL A 40 72.36 -43.86 192.67
C VAL A 40 72.53 -43.60 191.16
N PHE A 41 73.47 -44.29 190.49
CA PHE A 41 73.66 -44.15 189.04
C PHE A 41 72.48 -44.71 188.23
N ILE A 42 71.87 -45.81 188.69
CA ILE A 42 70.68 -46.40 188.07
C ILE A 42 69.44 -45.49 188.27
N LEU A 43 69.27 -44.86 189.43
CA LEU A 43 68.18 -43.89 189.66
C LEU A 43 68.32 -42.62 188.81
N GLN A 44 69.55 -42.10 188.63
CA GLN A 44 69.77 -40.98 187.71
C GLN A 44 69.46 -41.37 186.25
N SER A 45 69.78 -42.60 185.85
CA SER A 45 69.48 -43.11 184.50
C SER A 45 67.97 -43.28 184.24
N LEU A 46 67.20 -43.76 185.22
CA LEU A 46 65.74 -43.92 185.11
C LEU A 46 64.99 -42.58 185.09
N SER A 47 65.56 -41.53 185.68
CA SER A 47 64.96 -40.19 185.73
C SER A 47 64.89 -39.53 184.35
N ALA A 48 65.89 -39.74 183.50
CA ALA A 48 65.95 -39.17 182.15
C ALA A 48 64.90 -39.77 181.19
N TRP A 49 64.59 -41.07 181.32
CA TRP A 49 63.72 -41.78 180.38
C TRP A 49 62.27 -41.30 180.41
N LYS A 50 61.75 -40.89 181.59
CA LYS A 50 60.34 -40.51 181.76
C LYS A 50 60.02 -39.10 181.23
N ILE A 51 61.00 -38.19 181.20
CA ILE A 51 60.83 -36.83 180.64
C ILE A 51 60.70 -36.90 179.10
N MET A 52 61.51 -37.75 178.46
CA MET A 52 61.59 -37.83 176.99
C MET A 52 60.33 -38.40 176.31
N ASN A 53 59.46 -39.11 177.04
CA ASN A 53 58.23 -39.66 176.46
C ASN A 53 57.08 -38.62 176.37
N LEU A 54 57.06 -37.61 177.24
CA LEU A 54 56.04 -36.55 177.24
C LEU A 54 56.28 -35.48 176.16
N GLU A 55 57.53 -35.25 175.76
CA GLU A 55 57.84 -34.36 174.63
C GLU A 55 57.40 -34.97 173.28
N ARG A 56 57.40 -36.30 173.16
CA ARG A 56 57.01 -37.00 171.93
C ARG A 56 55.51 -36.92 171.65
N GLU A 57 54.68 -37.02 172.69
CA GLU A 57 53.21 -36.89 172.55
C GLU A 57 52.79 -35.45 172.23
N LYS A 58 53.46 -34.44 172.79
CA LYS A 58 53.22 -33.04 172.43
C LYS A 58 53.55 -32.74 170.97
N ALA A 59 54.66 -33.29 170.46
CA ALA A 59 55.02 -33.17 169.04
C ALA A 59 54.01 -33.86 168.11
N SER A 60 53.47 -35.01 168.51
CA SER A 60 52.43 -35.72 167.74
C SER A 60 51.14 -34.91 167.62
N PHE A 61 50.66 -34.31 168.71
CA PHE A 61 49.40 -33.56 168.72
C PHE A 61 49.50 -32.24 167.95
N GLU A 62 50.64 -31.54 168.01
CA GLU A 62 50.83 -30.32 167.22
C GLU A 62 50.95 -30.63 165.71
N ALA A 63 51.55 -31.76 165.33
CA ALA A 63 51.59 -32.21 163.92
C ALA A 63 50.19 -32.58 163.37
N GLU A 64 49.37 -33.26 164.16
CA GLU A 64 48.01 -33.65 163.77
C GLU A 64 47.08 -32.43 163.64
N LYS A 65 47.24 -31.45 164.54
CA LYS A 65 46.56 -30.14 164.46
C LYS A 65 46.96 -29.34 163.21
N GLN A 66 48.24 -29.37 162.81
CA GLN A 66 48.68 -28.75 161.55
C GLN A 66 48.10 -29.46 160.32
N ASN A 67 48.05 -30.81 160.31
CA ASN A 67 47.41 -31.56 159.23
C ASN A 67 45.91 -31.26 159.10
N PHE A 68 45.18 -31.09 160.22
CA PHE A 68 43.77 -30.70 160.16
C PHE A 68 43.56 -29.27 159.63
N ILE A 69 44.46 -28.33 159.97
CA ILE A 69 44.46 -26.98 159.40
C ILE A 69 44.68 -27.05 157.88
N LEU A 70 45.69 -27.80 157.42
CA LEU A 70 46.01 -27.96 156.00
C LEU A 70 44.88 -28.63 155.21
N LEU A 71 44.22 -29.65 155.77
CA LEU A 71 43.06 -30.30 155.15
C LEU A 71 41.84 -29.35 155.06
N LYS A 72 41.65 -28.51 156.07
CA LYS A 72 40.62 -27.45 156.09
C LYS A 72 40.92 -26.33 155.08
N GLU A 73 42.20 -26.11 154.78
CA GLU A 73 42.70 -25.14 153.79
C GLU A 73 42.61 -25.67 152.35
N GLN A 74 42.69 -26.99 152.13
CA GLN A 74 42.51 -27.65 150.83
C GLN A 74 41.04 -27.90 150.44
N LEU A 75 40.13 -27.98 151.42
CA LEU A 75 38.70 -28.22 151.20
C LEU A 75 38.02 -27.22 150.21
N PRO A 76 38.32 -25.91 150.24
CA PRO A 76 37.89 -24.95 149.23
C PRO A 76 38.41 -25.27 147.82
N GLU A 77 39.62 -25.82 147.70
CA GLU A 77 40.28 -26.10 146.43
C GLU A 77 39.68 -27.33 145.74
N LEU A 78 39.40 -28.42 146.47
CA LEU A 78 38.62 -29.54 145.93
C LEU A 78 37.21 -29.10 145.52
N ARG A 79 36.57 -28.20 146.30
CA ARG A 79 35.25 -27.66 145.97
C ARG A 79 35.28 -26.82 144.70
N LYS A 80 36.37 -26.09 144.47
CA LYS A 80 36.64 -25.37 143.23
C LYS A 80 36.85 -26.33 142.06
N ILE A 81 37.69 -27.37 142.20
CA ILE A 81 37.93 -28.38 141.15
C ILE A 81 36.62 -29.09 140.73
N ILE A 82 35.75 -29.43 141.68
CA ILE A 82 34.42 -30.01 141.37
C ILE A 82 33.54 -28.99 140.62
N SER A 83 33.52 -27.73 141.06
CA SER A 83 32.80 -26.65 140.37
C SER A 83 33.34 -26.39 138.95
N ASP A 84 34.65 -26.46 138.75
CA ASP A 84 35.32 -26.30 137.46
C ASP A 84 35.02 -27.52 136.55
N LEU A 85 34.95 -28.74 137.10
CA LEU A 85 34.55 -29.95 136.38
C LEU A 85 33.06 -29.96 136.00
N GLU A 86 32.16 -29.48 136.86
CA GLU A 86 30.75 -29.29 136.52
C GLU A 86 30.55 -28.17 135.50
N GLY A 87 31.34 -27.10 135.59
CA GLY A 87 31.43 -26.04 134.57
C GLY A 87 31.88 -26.59 133.22
N ASN A 88 32.97 -27.35 133.18
CA ASN A 88 33.48 -28.00 131.98
C ASN A 88 32.51 -29.03 131.39
N LYS A 89 31.84 -29.83 132.24
CA LYS A 89 30.78 -30.76 131.81
C LYS A 89 29.61 -30.01 131.18
N SER A 90 29.18 -28.90 131.77
CA SER A 90 28.12 -28.05 131.23
C SER A 90 28.55 -27.38 129.92
N GLY A 91 29.81 -26.96 129.82
CA GLY A 91 30.43 -26.43 128.59
C GLY A 91 30.44 -27.46 127.46
N LEU A 92 31.01 -28.64 127.69
CA LEU A 92 31.01 -29.77 126.73
C LEU A 92 29.60 -30.20 126.33
N GLN A 93 28.63 -30.16 127.26
CA GLN A 93 27.23 -30.45 126.94
C GLN A 93 26.58 -29.33 126.09
N GLY A 94 27.01 -28.07 126.27
CA GLY A 94 26.71 -26.97 125.37
C GLY A 94 27.30 -27.17 123.97
N GLU A 95 28.58 -27.54 123.88
CA GLU A 95 29.25 -27.85 122.60
C GLU A 95 28.60 -29.02 121.86
N ILE A 96 28.24 -30.10 122.57
CA ILE A 96 27.49 -31.24 122.00
C ILE A 96 26.14 -30.79 121.44
N ASN A 97 25.42 -29.92 122.15
CA ASN A 97 24.14 -29.38 121.66
C ASN A 97 24.34 -28.48 120.43
N THR A 98 25.40 -27.66 120.41
CA THR A 98 25.77 -26.83 119.25
C THR A 98 26.13 -27.69 118.04
N LEU A 99 27.04 -28.66 118.20
CA LEU A 99 27.43 -29.61 117.15
C LEU A 99 26.24 -30.42 116.62
N LYS A 100 25.29 -30.81 117.49
CA LYS A 100 24.08 -31.50 117.07
C LYS A 100 23.16 -30.61 116.22
N ASN A 101 23.03 -29.33 116.58
CA ASN A 101 22.32 -28.35 115.76
C ASN A 101 23.05 -28.08 114.43
N ASP A 102 24.38 -28.01 114.43
CA ASP A 102 25.17 -27.82 113.22
C ASP A 102 25.08 -29.02 112.27
N ILE A 103 25.12 -30.26 112.80
CA ILE A 103 24.88 -31.48 112.00
C ILE A 103 23.48 -31.44 111.37
N TYR A 104 22.44 -31.11 112.14
CA TYR A 104 21.09 -30.97 111.62
C TYR A 104 20.99 -29.90 110.52
N ASN A 105 21.58 -28.71 110.76
CA ASN A 105 21.64 -27.62 109.79
C ASN A 105 22.41 -28.01 108.51
N LEU A 106 23.49 -28.79 108.63
CA LEU A 106 24.27 -29.30 107.51
C LEU A 106 23.51 -30.39 106.73
N GLU A 107 22.72 -31.24 107.41
CA GLU A 107 21.88 -32.25 106.77
C GLU A 107 20.71 -31.63 106.00
N VAL A 108 20.10 -30.58 106.54
CA VAL A 108 19.10 -29.74 105.84
C VAL A 108 19.75 -29.06 104.62
N LYS A 109 20.92 -28.41 104.77
CA LYS A 109 21.65 -27.80 103.65
C LYS A 109 22.05 -28.82 102.58
N ARG A 110 22.51 -30.01 102.98
CA ARG A 110 22.84 -31.11 102.06
C ARG A 110 21.62 -31.54 101.26
N SER A 111 20.48 -31.69 101.92
CA SER A 111 19.21 -32.06 101.28
C SER A 111 18.76 -31.01 100.27
N GLN A 112 18.87 -29.73 100.61
CA GLN A 112 18.59 -28.63 99.68
C GLN A 112 19.53 -28.66 98.46
N VAL A 113 20.84 -28.80 98.66
CA VAL A 113 21.81 -28.85 97.57
C VAL A 113 21.57 -30.06 96.65
N VAL A 114 21.16 -31.22 97.19
CA VAL A 114 20.82 -32.40 96.38
C VAL A 114 19.60 -32.13 95.50
N GLU A 115 18.54 -31.48 96.00
CA GLU A 115 17.38 -31.15 95.19
C GLU A 115 17.69 -30.03 94.18
N ASP A 116 18.50 -29.03 94.54
CA ASP A 116 18.97 -27.98 93.61
C ASP A 116 19.80 -28.56 92.46
N VAL A 117 20.67 -29.54 92.74
CA VAL A 117 21.43 -30.28 91.71
C VAL A 117 20.48 -31.01 90.77
N LYS A 118 19.53 -31.77 91.30
CA LYS A 118 18.52 -32.51 90.51
C LYS A 118 17.66 -31.58 89.65
N ILE A 119 17.24 -30.43 90.17
CA ILE A 119 16.52 -29.40 89.41
C ILE A 119 17.41 -28.83 88.29
N ASN A 120 18.71 -28.61 88.55
CA ASN A 120 19.64 -28.10 87.55
C ASN A 120 20.01 -29.14 86.48
N GLU A 121 20.08 -30.43 86.80
CA GLU A 121 20.22 -31.54 85.84
C GLU A 121 18.99 -31.62 84.91
N GLN A 122 17.78 -31.44 85.45
CA GLN A 122 16.56 -31.35 84.64
C GLN A 122 16.56 -30.13 83.71
N LYS A 123 16.97 -28.95 84.21
CA LYS A 123 17.14 -27.74 83.38
C LYS A 123 18.18 -27.95 82.27
N LEU A 124 19.33 -28.54 82.59
CA LEU A 124 20.40 -28.82 81.64
C LEU A 124 19.92 -29.79 80.53
N SER A 125 19.20 -30.85 80.93
CA SER A 125 18.62 -31.82 79.99
C SER A 125 17.61 -31.16 79.04
N LYS A 126 16.75 -30.27 79.57
CA LYS A 126 15.81 -29.50 78.75
C LYS A 126 16.54 -28.54 77.81
N LEU A 127 17.49 -27.75 78.31
CA LEU A 127 18.27 -26.82 77.50
C LEU A 127 19.03 -27.51 76.38
N LYS A 128 19.54 -28.73 76.61
CA LYS A 128 20.17 -29.54 75.57
C LYS A 128 19.18 -29.92 74.47
N SER A 129 17.99 -30.41 74.84
CA SER A 129 16.93 -30.76 73.88
C SER A 129 16.41 -29.53 73.10
N ASP A 130 16.25 -28.39 73.79
CA ASP A 130 15.89 -27.13 73.15
C ASP A 130 16.98 -26.69 72.14
N ASN A 131 18.26 -26.80 72.49
CA ASN A 131 19.39 -26.48 71.60
C ASN A 131 19.45 -27.40 70.37
N GLU A 132 19.33 -28.72 70.55
CA GLU A 132 19.25 -29.70 69.44
C GLU A 132 18.06 -29.37 68.51
N SER A 133 16.92 -28.92 69.06
CA SER A 133 15.78 -28.43 68.26
C SER A 133 16.07 -27.14 67.49
N TYR A 134 16.81 -26.20 68.08
CA TYR A 134 17.20 -24.96 67.42
C TYR A 134 18.23 -25.19 66.31
N GLU A 135 19.21 -26.07 66.50
CA GLU A 135 20.18 -26.45 65.46
C GLU A 135 19.49 -27.07 64.24
N TYR A 136 18.54 -28.00 64.46
CA TYR A 136 17.74 -28.57 63.36
C TYR A 136 16.92 -27.52 62.61
N LYS A 137 16.30 -26.57 63.32
CA LYS A 137 15.55 -25.45 62.73
C LYS A 137 16.47 -24.50 61.94
N LEU A 138 17.66 -24.22 62.45
CA LEU A 138 18.67 -23.40 61.77
C LEU A 138 19.12 -24.06 60.47
N GLN A 139 19.52 -25.33 60.51
CA GLN A 139 19.91 -26.11 59.32
C GLN A 139 18.80 -26.14 58.26
N THR A 140 17.55 -26.33 58.68
CA THR A 140 16.38 -26.31 57.80
C THR A 140 16.20 -24.92 57.15
N SER A 141 16.31 -23.84 57.93
CA SER A 141 16.22 -22.47 57.45
C SER A 141 17.33 -22.11 56.46
N GLU A 142 18.57 -22.55 56.71
CA GLU A 142 19.70 -22.36 55.79
C GLU A 142 19.50 -23.06 54.45
N ASN A 143 18.95 -24.27 54.46
CA ASN A 143 18.65 -25.00 53.23
C ASN A 143 17.55 -24.30 52.42
N LEU A 144 16.46 -23.87 53.07
CA LEU A 144 15.42 -23.07 52.44
C LEU A 144 15.95 -21.74 51.89
N LEU A 145 16.91 -21.10 52.57
CA LEU A 145 17.55 -19.87 52.10
C LEU A 145 18.40 -20.12 50.85
N LYS A 146 19.15 -21.23 50.80
CA LYS A 146 19.92 -21.64 49.59
C LYS A 146 18.99 -21.90 48.40
N GLU A 147 17.90 -22.64 48.61
CA GLU A 147 16.88 -22.90 47.58
C GLU A 147 16.21 -21.61 47.09
N ARG A 148 15.80 -20.72 48.01
CA ARG A 148 15.19 -19.43 47.67
C ARG A 148 16.15 -18.51 46.92
N LYS A 149 17.44 -18.50 47.28
CA LYS A 149 18.47 -17.75 46.55
C LYS A 149 18.59 -18.26 45.12
N LYS A 150 18.73 -19.58 44.93
CA LYS A 150 18.79 -20.18 43.60
C LYS A 150 17.54 -19.85 42.76
N ALA A 151 16.34 -19.97 43.33
CA ALA A 151 15.10 -19.63 42.63
C ALA A 151 15.02 -18.14 42.25
N CYS A 152 15.63 -17.25 43.04
CA CYS A 152 15.74 -15.82 42.71
C CYS A 152 16.70 -15.59 41.54
N ASP A 153 17.87 -16.24 41.55
CA ASP A 153 18.87 -16.18 40.47
C ASP A 153 18.28 -16.73 39.14
N ASP A 154 17.59 -17.88 39.20
CA ASP A 154 16.89 -18.50 38.06
C ASP A 154 15.78 -17.57 37.51
N SER A 155 15.01 -16.92 38.39
CA SER A 155 13.95 -15.96 37.99
C SER A 155 14.53 -14.70 37.35
N LEU A 156 15.69 -14.21 37.81
CA LEU A 156 16.37 -13.04 37.26
C LEU A 156 16.94 -13.35 35.87
N ALA A 157 17.51 -14.54 35.68
CA ALA A 157 17.95 -15.01 34.37
C ALA A 157 16.77 -15.13 33.37
N LEU A 158 15.62 -15.64 33.81
CA LEU A 158 14.41 -15.73 32.99
C LEU A 158 13.84 -14.34 32.65
N GLN A 159 13.82 -13.41 33.61
CA GLN A 159 13.41 -12.02 33.37
C GLN A 159 14.28 -11.34 32.32
N LYS A 160 15.61 -11.52 32.40
CA LYS A 160 16.53 -11.00 31.38
C LYS A 160 16.22 -11.57 30.00
N LYS A 161 16.07 -12.89 29.88
CA LYS A 161 15.74 -13.52 28.60
C LYS A 161 14.43 -12.99 28.01
N LEU A 162 13.38 -12.85 28.83
CA LEU A 162 12.10 -12.29 28.37
C LEU A 162 12.23 -10.84 27.90
N LYS A 163 13.12 -10.04 28.50
CA LYS A 163 13.42 -8.68 28.05
C LYS A 163 14.16 -8.69 26.70
N ASP A 164 15.18 -9.53 26.55
CA ASP A 164 15.92 -9.70 25.29
C ASP A 164 14.98 -10.18 24.15
N ASP A 165 14.08 -11.13 24.44
CA ASP A 165 13.07 -11.64 23.50
C ASP A 165 12.03 -10.54 23.13
N ALA A 166 11.61 -9.70 24.08
CA ALA A 166 10.69 -8.60 23.84
C ALA A 166 11.31 -7.50 22.94
N ASP A 167 12.56 -7.13 23.19
CA ASP A 167 13.28 -6.10 22.42
C ASP A 167 13.55 -6.58 20.98
N SER A 168 13.79 -7.88 20.80
CA SER A 168 13.87 -8.55 19.50
C SER A 168 12.53 -8.51 18.73
N LEU A 169 11.40 -8.70 19.43
CA LEU A 169 10.07 -8.61 18.84
C LEU A 169 9.69 -7.17 18.48
N GLU A 170 10.00 -6.19 19.34
CA GLU A 170 9.77 -4.77 19.07
C GLU A 170 10.54 -4.30 17.83
N THR A 171 11.81 -4.73 17.69
CA THR A 171 12.62 -4.47 16.49
C THR A 171 11.95 -5.04 15.22
N LYS A 172 11.47 -6.29 15.27
CA LYS A 172 10.78 -6.93 14.14
C LYS A 172 9.46 -6.24 13.78
N ILE A 173 8.68 -5.81 14.77
CA ILE A 173 7.44 -5.06 14.57
C ILE A 173 7.74 -3.73 13.85
N THR A 174 8.77 -3.00 14.28
CA THR A 174 9.19 -1.75 13.62
C THR A 174 9.64 -1.98 12.18
N MET A 175 10.39 -3.06 11.90
CA MET A 175 10.76 -3.44 10.53
C MET A 175 9.53 -3.74 9.67
N CYS A 176 8.62 -4.61 10.11
CA CYS A 176 7.40 -4.94 9.38
C CYS A 176 6.53 -3.69 9.11
N ASN A 177 6.41 -2.77 10.06
CA ASN A 177 5.69 -1.51 9.87
C ASN A 177 6.34 -0.64 8.78
N SER A 178 7.67 -0.59 8.70
CA SER A 178 8.37 0.13 7.62
C SER A 178 8.16 -0.50 6.23
N GLU A 179 8.09 -1.84 6.16
CA GLU A 179 7.75 -2.56 4.92
C GLU A 179 6.30 -2.33 4.51
N ILE A 180 5.35 -2.35 5.45
CA ILE A 180 3.93 -2.04 5.22
C ILE A 180 3.78 -0.64 4.63
N ASN A 181 4.42 0.38 5.21
CA ASN A 181 4.38 1.76 4.71
C ASN A 181 4.96 1.83 3.28
N THR A 182 6.09 1.17 3.04
CA THR A 182 6.73 1.10 1.70
C THR A 182 5.83 0.42 0.66
N LEU A 183 5.09 -0.61 1.05
CA LEU A 183 4.13 -1.30 0.18
C LEU A 183 2.87 -0.44 -0.07
N GLN A 184 2.37 0.27 0.94
CA GLN A 184 1.26 1.21 0.79
C GLN A 184 1.60 2.33 -0.21
N GLU A 185 2.79 2.92 -0.13
CA GLU A 185 3.24 3.92 -1.12
C GLU A 185 3.29 3.36 -2.54
N LYS A 186 3.74 2.10 -2.71
CA LYS A 186 3.75 1.43 -4.03
C LYS A 186 2.33 1.19 -4.55
N VAL A 187 1.40 0.79 -3.69
CA VAL A 187 -0.02 0.61 -4.05
C VAL A 187 -0.63 1.93 -4.53
N VAL A 188 -0.40 3.04 -3.83
CA VAL A 188 -0.89 4.37 -4.25
C VAL A 188 -0.33 4.77 -5.62
N LYS A 189 0.98 4.61 -5.83
CA LYS A 189 1.62 4.90 -7.14
C LYS A 189 1.02 4.07 -8.28
N LEU A 190 0.81 2.77 -8.06
CA LEU A 190 0.19 1.88 -9.05
C LEU A 190 -1.28 2.24 -9.33
N GLN A 191 -2.04 2.67 -8.32
CA GLN A 191 -3.42 3.15 -8.52
C GLN A 191 -3.50 4.44 -9.35
N ASP A 192 -2.51 5.34 -9.22
CA ASP A 192 -2.45 6.55 -10.05
C ASP A 192 -1.97 6.26 -11.48
N GLU A 193 -1.05 5.30 -11.65
CA GLU A 193 -0.71 4.76 -12.97
C GLU A 193 -1.93 4.11 -13.66
N GLU A 194 -2.71 3.30 -12.93
CA GLU A 194 -3.95 2.68 -13.44
C GLU A 194 -4.97 3.74 -13.93
N LYS A 195 -5.22 4.78 -13.14
CA LYS A 195 -6.08 5.92 -13.56
C LYS A 195 -5.56 6.59 -14.83
N SER A 196 -4.24 6.80 -14.91
CA SER A 196 -3.59 7.40 -16.09
C SER A 196 -3.74 6.53 -17.34
N PHE A 197 -3.57 5.21 -17.21
CA PHE A 197 -3.78 4.28 -18.32
C PHE A 197 -5.25 4.23 -18.75
N LYS A 198 -6.20 4.20 -17.81
CA LYS A 198 -7.64 4.25 -18.11
C LYS A 198 -8.00 5.50 -18.92
N ALA A 199 -7.55 6.68 -18.48
CA ALA A 199 -7.75 7.92 -19.21
C ALA A 199 -7.07 7.96 -20.60
N LYS A 200 -6.02 7.16 -20.85
CA LYS A 200 -5.45 6.98 -22.21
C LYS A 200 -6.29 6.02 -23.05
N VAL A 201 -6.81 4.93 -22.47
CA VAL A 201 -7.74 4.00 -23.15
C VAL A 201 -9.01 4.71 -23.60
N ASP A 202 -9.64 5.51 -22.72
CA ASP A 202 -10.86 6.26 -23.04
C ASP A 202 -10.63 7.22 -24.24
N ARG A 203 -9.46 7.87 -24.29
CA ARG A 203 -9.05 8.72 -25.43
C ARG A 203 -8.82 7.96 -26.72
N LEU A 204 -8.26 6.74 -26.66
CA LEU A 204 -8.11 5.88 -27.84
C LEU A 204 -9.48 5.42 -28.36
N ALA A 205 -10.42 5.08 -27.48
CA ALA A 205 -11.77 4.66 -27.88
C ALA A 205 -12.57 5.78 -28.56
N ILE A 206 -12.51 7.02 -28.06
CA ILE A 206 -13.11 8.20 -28.74
C ILE A 206 -12.55 8.34 -30.16
N ARG A 207 -11.22 8.20 -30.29
CA ARG A 207 -10.46 8.39 -31.52
C ARG A 207 -10.67 7.29 -32.56
N GLU A 208 -10.91 6.07 -32.11
CA GLU A 208 -11.34 4.97 -32.98
C GLU A 208 -12.70 5.29 -33.64
N ASN A 209 -13.67 5.80 -32.86
CA ASN A 209 -14.96 6.22 -33.39
C ASN A 209 -14.83 7.38 -34.40
N GLU A 210 -13.93 8.34 -34.16
CA GLU A 210 -13.62 9.42 -35.11
C GLU A 210 -13.05 8.87 -36.44
N LEU A 211 -12.14 7.90 -36.39
CA LEU A 211 -11.64 7.22 -37.59
C LEU A 211 -12.73 6.43 -38.33
N GLN A 212 -13.56 5.68 -37.61
CA GLN A 212 -14.65 4.90 -38.22
C GLN A 212 -15.62 5.82 -38.97
N LYS A 213 -16.03 6.94 -38.35
CA LYS A 213 -16.87 7.94 -38.98
C LYS A 213 -16.21 8.53 -40.23
N LEU A 214 -14.93 8.92 -40.14
CA LEU A 214 -14.22 9.50 -41.28
C LEU A 214 -14.04 8.50 -42.44
N ASN A 215 -13.85 7.22 -42.13
CA ASN A 215 -13.82 6.15 -43.13
C ASN A 215 -15.17 5.98 -43.86
N THR A 216 -16.29 6.14 -43.14
CA THR A 216 -17.63 6.22 -43.76
C THR A 216 -17.77 7.46 -44.63
N ASP A 217 -17.31 8.63 -44.16
CA ASP A 217 -17.36 9.88 -44.94
C ASP A 217 -16.55 9.76 -46.25
N PHE A 218 -15.35 9.16 -46.24
CA PHE A 218 -14.61 8.84 -47.48
C PHE A 218 -15.36 7.89 -48.40
N SER A 219 -15.92 6.80 -47.85
CA SER A 219 -16.64 5.80 -48.64
C SER A 219 -17.79 6.44 -49.41
N ASN A 220 -18.48 7.40 -48.78
CA ASN A 220 -19.52 8.22 -49.40
C ASN A 220 -18.96 9.16 -50.48
N VAL A 221 -17.83 9.83 -50.24
CA VAL A 221 -17.17 10.68 -51.25
C VAL A 221 -16.72 9.87 -52.48
N ILE A 222 -16.13 8.69 -52.28
CA ILE A 222 -15.71 7.78 -53.35
C ILE A 222 -16.93 7.32 -54.17
N ALA A 223 -18.02 6.95 -53.51
CA ALA A 223 -19.27 6.58 -54.19
C ALA A 223 -19.83 7.75 -55.03
N ASN A 224 -19.85 8.97 -54.48
CA ASN A 224 -20.34 10.17 -55.15
C ASN A 224 -19.47 10.59 -56.35
N LEU A 225 -18.15 10.42 -56.26
CA LEU A 225 -17.22 10.61 -57.37
C LEU A 225 -17.40 9.56 -58.47
N LYS A 226 -17.63 8.30 -58.08
CA LYS A 226 -17.91 7.22 -59.05
C LYS A 226 -19.23 7.44 -59.79
N SER A 227 -20.28 7.91 -59.10
CA SER A 227 -21.54 8.32 -59.74
C SER A 227 -21.30 9.48 -60.70
N GLY A 228 -20.64 10.56 -60.25
CA GLY A 228 -20.32 11.74 -61.07
C GLY A 228 -19.48 11.42 -62.31
N SER A 229 -18.53 10.50 -62.20
CA SER A 229 -17.74 10.00 -63.34
C SER A 229 -18.58 9.23 -64.36
N THR A 230 -19.57 8.46 -63.88
CA THR A 230 -20.52 7.73 -64.73
C THR A 230 -21.46 8.70 -65.45
N GLU A 231 -22.04 9.65 -64.71
CA GLU A 231 -22.87 10.75 -65.21
C GLU A 231 -22.13 11.57 -66.29
N PHE A 232 -20.89 12.00 -66.01
CA PHE A 232 -20.05 12.74 -66.96
C PHE A 232 -19.73 11.94 -68.23
N THR A 233 -19.45 10.63 -68.09
CA THR A 233 -19.21 9.73 -69.24
C THR A 233 -20.47 9.60 -70.10
N GLN A 234 -21.65 9.52 -69.49
CA GLN A 234 -22.93 9.51 -70.21
C GLN A 234 -23.14 10.83 -70.97
N TYR A 235 -23.00 11.99 -70.31
CA TYR A 235 -23.12 13.30 -70.97
C TYR A 235 -22.13 13.47 -72.13
N GLN A 236 -20.89 13.01 -71.99
CA GLN A 236 -19.90 13.03 -73.07
C GLN A 236 -20.37 12.20 -74.29
N SER A 237 -21.00 11.06 -74.06
CA SER A 237 -21.59 10.22 -75.10
C SER A 237 -22.78 10.90 -75.78
N GLU A 238 -23.71 11.48 -75.01
CA GLU A 238 -24.89 12.19 -75.51
C GLU A 238 -24.51 13.41 -76.37
N VAL A 239 -23.51 14.19 -75.92
CA VAL A 239 -22.94 15.29 -76.71
C VAL A 239 -22.32 14.79 -78.01
N LYS A 240 -21.54 13.71 -77.98
CA LYS A 240 -20.92 13.12 -79.17
C LYS A 240 -21.97 12.64 -80.19
N VAL A 241 -23.04 11.98 -79.72
CA VAL A 241 -24.16 11.55 -80.56
C VAL A 241 -24.89 12.75 -81.17
N SER A 242 -25.17 13.77 -80.35
CA SER A 242 -25.88 14.98 -80.78
C SER A 242 -25.06 15.78 -81.81
N LEU A 243 -23.75 15.93 -81.61
CA LEU A 243 -22.84 16.56 -82.56
C LEU A 243 -22.73 15.77 -83.88
N LYS A 244 -22.78 14.43 -83.82
CA LYS A 244 -22.79 13.59 -85.03
C LYS A 244 -24.12 13.69 -85.79
N SER A 245 -25.24 13.75 -85.08
CA SER A 245 -26.56 14.01 -85.68
C SER A 245 -26.60 15.36 -86.39
N ALA A 246 -26.16 16.42 -85.70
CA ALA A 246 -25.99 17.77 -86.23
C ALA A 246 -25.15 17.80 -87.52
N SER A 247 -23.99 17.13 -87.51
CA SER A 247 -23.11 17.02 -88.66
C SER A 247 -23.78 16.34 -89.86
N ASN A 248 -24.57 15.27 -89.63
CA ASN A 248 -25.30 14.59 -90.69
C ASN A 248 -26.41 15.50 -91.28
N MET A 249 -27.18 16.19 -90.43
CA MET A 249 -28.24 17.12 -90.88
C MET A 249 -27.68 18.30 -91.71
N LEU A 250 -26.50 18.79 -91.35
CA LEU A 250 -25.75 19.79 -92.13
C LEU A 250 -25.27 19.23 -93.48
N GLU A 251 -24.80 17.99 -93.52
CA GLU A 251 -24.39 17.32 -94.76
C GLU A 251 -25.57 17.15 -95.73
N ASP A 252 -26.72 16.68 -95.24
CA ASP A 252 -27.93 16.47 -96.05
C ASP A 252 -28.59 17.79 -96.48
N THR A 253 -28.54 18.81 -95.63
CA THR A 253 -28.84 20.21 -96.01
C THR A 253 -27.94 20.66 -97.17
N THR A 254 -26.63 20.43 -97.07
CA THR A 254 -25.66 20.82 -98.10
C THR A 254 -25.90 20.10 -99.42
N LYS A 255 -26.22 18.79 -99.38
CA LYS A 255 -26.63 18.01 -100.57
C LYS A 255 -27.90 18.58 -101.20
N THR A 256 -28.92 18.88 -100.40
CA THR A 256 -30.20 19.44 -100.86
C THR A 256 -30.01 20.80 -101.52
N MET A 257 -29.26 21.71 -100.89
CA MET A 257 -28.93 23.01 -101.46
C MET A 257 -28.14 22.88 -102.77
N ARG A 258 -27.14 21.99 -102.83
CA ARG A 258 -26.38 21.72 -104.07
C ARG A 258 -27.28 21.20 -105.19
N GLY A 259 -28.25 20.34 -104.88
CA GLY A 259 -29.26 19.88 -105.85
C GLY A 259 -30.17 21.00 -106.36
N SER A 260 -30.62 21.91 -105.47
CA SER A 260 -31.38 23.10 -105.87
C SER A 260 -30.57 24.08 -106.71
N ILE A 261 -29.30 24.32 -106.39
CA ILE A 261 -28.38 25.13 -107.19
C ILE A 261 -28.21 24.53 -108.59
N ALA A 262 -27.95 23.23 -108.69
CA ALA A 262 -27.81 22.54 -109.98
C ALA A 262 -29.08 22.63 -110.86
N LYS A 263 -30.28 22.71 -110.28
CA LYS A 263 -31.51 23.01 -111.05
C LYS A 263 -31.49 24.43 -111.60
N ILE A 264 -31.16 25.42 -110.77
CA ILE A 264 -31.08 26.83 -111.18
C ILE A 264 -30.02 27.03 -112.27
N ASP A 265 -28.84 26.41 -112.12
CA ASP A 265 -27.76 26.44 -113.11
C ASP A 265 -28.15 25.82 -114.46
N ASN A 266 -29.12 24.89 -114.48
CA ASN A 266 -29.67 24.32 -115.71
C ASN A 266 -30.78 25.20 -116.33
N GLU A 267 -31.60 25.89 -115.53
CA GLU A 267 -32.68 26.74 -116.04
C GLU A 267 -32.22 28.13 -116.50
N VAL A 268 -31.15 28.68 -115.92
CA VAL A 268 -30.59 29.98 -116.34
C VAL A 268 -30.15 29.99 -117.82
N PRO A 269 -29.45 28.97 -118.34
CA PRO A 269 -29.18 28.83 -119.77
C PRO A 269 -30.45 28.71 -120.63
N ASN A 270 -31.49 27.99 -120.18
CA ASN A 270 -32.76 27.89 -120.90
C ASN A 270 -33.42 29.27 -121.05
N LEU A 271 -33.54 30.00 -119.94
CA LEU A 271 -34.08 31.36 -119.93
C LEU A 271 -33.25 32.30 -120.83
N LYS A 272 -31.91 32.21 -120.76
CA LYS A 272 -31.01 32.97 -121.62
C LYS A 272 -31.24 32.68 -123.11
N ASN A 273 -31.35 31.40 -123.49
CA ASN A 273 -31.61 31.01 -124.87
C ASN A 273 -32.96 31.53 -125.38
N SER A 274 -34.01 31.51 -124.54
CA SER A 274 -35.31 32.10 -124.88
C SER A 274 -35.27 33.62 -125.00
N ILE A 275 -34.49 34.32 -124.17
CA ILE A 275 -34.26 35.77 -124.28
C ILE A 275 -33.51 36.09 -125.58
N ASP A 276 -32.43 35.38 -125.87
CA ASP A 276 -31.62 35.59 -127.08
C ASP A 276 -32.46 35.29 -128.35
N GLY A 277 -33.31 34.25 -128.34
CA GLY A 277 -34.25 33.93 -129.42
C GLY A 277 -35.37 34.97 -129.60
N PHE A 278 -35.91 35.52 -128.52
CA PHE A 278 -36.87 36.63 -128.57
C PHE A 278 -36.21 37.89 -129.17
N ASN A 279 -35.00 38.24 -128.72
CA ASN A 279 -34.25 39.39 -129.24
C ASN A 279 -33.99 39.26 -130.76
N GLN A 280 -33.61 38.06 -131.25
CA GLN A 280 -33.44 37.83 -132.69
C GLN A 280 -34.75 38.04 -133.47
N LYS A 281 -35.89 37.53 -132.97
CA LYS A 281 -37.19 37.73 -133.62
C LYS A 281 -37.67 39.18 -133.55
N GLN A 282 -37.34 39.91 -132.47
CA GLN A 282 -37.58 41.34 -132.38
C GLN A 282 -36.80 42.12 -133.46
N MET A 283 -35.54 41.76 -133.75
CA MET A 283 -34.78 42.35 -134.86
C MET A 283 -35.44 42.09 -136.21
N VAL A 284 -35.91 40.86 -136.48
CA VAL A 284 -36.65 40.52 -137.71
C VAL A 284 -37.94 41.33 -137.83
N MET A 285 -38.66 41.54 -136.73
CA MET A 285 -39.85 42.39 -136.70
C MET A 285 -39.51 43.86 -137.03
N THR A 286 -38.40 44.39 -136.52
CA THR A 286 -37.91 45.74 -136.88
C THR A 286 -37.56 45.83 -138.37
N GLU A 287 -36.97 44.81 -138.96
CA GLU A 287 -36.71 44.77 -140.41
C GLU A 287 -38.01 44.74 -141.23
N ILE A 288 -39.02 43.97 -140.78
CA ILE A 288 -40.35 43.92 -141.40
C ILE A 288 -41.07 45.26 -141.27
N GLN A 289 -40.95 45.96 -140.13
CA GLN A 289 -41.48 47.32 -139.95
C GLN A 289 -40.87 48.29 -140.99
N ASN A 290 -39.54 48.28 -141.17
CA ASN A 290 -38.87 49.10 -142.17
C ASN A 290 -39.33 48.77 -143.62
N LYS A 291 -39.56 47.48 -143.93
CA LYS A 291 -40.15 47.05 -145.21
C LYS A 291 -41.58 47.55 -145.38
N PHE A 292 -42.38 47.55 -144.31
CA PHE A 292 -43.74 48.09 -144.30
C PHE A 292 -43.77 49.60 -144.53
N GLU A 293 -42.95 50.37 -143.82
CA GLU A 293 -42.80 51.82 -144.04
C GLU A 293 -42.41 52.10 -145.49
N THR A 294 -41.40 51.39 -146.01
CA THR A 294 -40.98 51.49 -147.41
C THR A 294 -42.11 51.16 -148.40
N ALA A 295 -42.94 50.16 -148.09
CA ALA A 295 -44.08 49.79 -148.93
C ALA A 295 -45.20 50.83 -148.88
N ILE A 296 -45.51 51.39 -147.70
CA ILE A 296 -46.47 52.48 -147.51
C ILE A 296 -46.02 53.71 -148.30
N THR A 297 -44.76 54.14 -148.16
CA THR A 297 -44.22 55.26 -148.94
C THR A 297 -44.24 54.99 -150.46
N LYS A 298 -44.10 53.74 -150.91
CA LYS A 298 -44.29 53.39 -152.33
C LYS A 298 -45.75 53.45 -152.78
N VAL A 299 -46.70 53.09 -151.92
CA VAL A 299 -48.15 53.23 -152.18
C VAL A 299 -48.50 54.71 -152.28
N GLU A 300 -48.08 55.54 -151.32
CA GLU A 300 -48.28 56.99 -151.28
C GLU A 300 -47.78 57.65 -152.58
N ASN A 301 -46.49 57.44 -152.92
CA ASN A 301 -45.88 57.97 -154.15
C ASN A 301 -46.51 57.39 -155.45
N SER A 302 -47.21 56.25 -155.39
CA SER A 302 -47.90 55.67 -156.56
C SER A 302 -49.35 56.15 -156.68
N ALA A 303 -49.98 56.56 -155.58
CA ALA A 303 -51.32 57.16 -155.57
C ALA A 303 -51.34 58.54 -156.26
N GLU A 304 -50.23 59.29 -156.18
CA GLU A 304 -50.03 60.54 -156.93
C GLU A 304 -49.88 60.33 -158.45
N GLY A 305 -49.64 59.10 -158.91
CA GLY A 305 -49.39 58.76 -160.31
C GLY A 305 -50.24 57.58 -160.80
N LEU A 306 -51.56 57.81 -160.91
CA LEU A 306 -52.62 56.86 -161.29
C LEU A 306 -52.30 55.97 -162.52
N SER A 307 -51.58 54.86 -162.31
CA SER A 307 -51.54 53.74 -163.25
C SER A 307 -51.68 52.41 -162.52
N ALA A 308 -52.62 51.58 -163.00
CA ALA A 308 -53.05 50.36 -162.32
C ALA A 308 -51.91 49.35 -162.08
N GLY A 309 -50.89 49.31 -162.96
CA GLY A 309 -49.73 48.43 -162.82
C GLY A 309 -48.85 48.78 -161.61
N LYS A 310 -48.63 50.07 -161.31
CA LYS A 310 -47.86 50.49 -160.13
C LYS A 310 -48.61 50.19 -158.84
N LEU A 311 -49.91 50.50 -158.81
CA LEU A 311 -50.82 50.16 -157.70
C LEU A 311 -50.85 48.66 -157.41
N ASN A 312 -50.88 47.80 -158.43
CA ASN A 312 -50.88 46.35 -158.24
C ASN A 312 -49.55 45.84 -157.62
N ILE A 313 -48.40 46.33 -158.09
CA ILE A 313 -47.08 45.98 -157.52
C ILE A 313 -46.98 46.44 -156.06
N ALA A 314 -47.47 47.64 -155.76
CA ALA A 314 -47.47 48.19 -154.40
C ALA A 314 -48.40 47.39 -153.47
N ALA A 315 -49.61 47.03 -153.93
CA ALA A 315 -50.54 46.17 -153.19
C ALA A 315 -49.97 44.76 -152.93
N GLN A 316 -49.28 44.17 -153.91
CA GLN A 316 -48.65 42.86 -153.76
C GLN A 316 -47.46 42.91 -152.79
N THR A 317 -46.64 43.96 -152.84
CA THR A 317 -45.58 44.22 -151.85
C THR A 317 -46.16 44.36 -150.43
N LEU A 318 -47.33 44.99 -150.29
CA LEU A 318 -48.01 45.15 -149.00
C LEU A 318 -48.60 43.83 -148.49
N ASP A 319 -49.15 42.98 -149.35
CA ASP A 319 -49.66 41.65 -148.97
C ASP A 319 -48.53 40.71 -148.54
N ASP A 320 -47.40 40.70 -149.26
CA ASP A 320 -46.22 39.93 -148.87
C ASP A 320 -45.63 40.43 -147.53
N ALA A 321 -45.51 41.75 -147.34
CA ALA A 321 -45.14 42.32 -146.04
C ALA A 321 -46.14 41.95 -144.92
N THR A 322 -47.45 41.92 -145.23
CA THR A 322 -48.51 41.51 -144.29
C THR A 322 -48.40 40.03 -143.89
N LYS A 323 -48.07 39.15 -144.84
CA LYS A 323 -47.80 37.73 -144.56
C LYS A 323 -46.54 37.57 -143.70
N ASP A 324 -45.45 38.25 -144.04
CA ASP A 324 -44.21 38.24 -143.27
C ASP A 324 -44.44 38.72 -141.83
N MET A 325 -45.18 39.82 -141.65
CA MET A 325 -45.55 40.32 -140.33
C MET A 325 -46.45 39.34 -139.57
N ARG A 326 -47.44 38.71 -140.23
CA ARG A 326 -48.29 37.69 -139.58
C ARG A 326 -47.47 36.49 -139.11
N ASN A 327 -46.53 36.03 -139.93
CA ASN A 327 -45.62 34.94 -139.60
C ASN A 327 -44.66 35.35 -138.47
N SER A 328 -44.13 36.57 -138.49
CA SER A 328 -43.26 37.12 -137.44
C SER A 328 -43.99 37.26 -136.10
N VAL A 329 -45.21 37.78 -136.11
CA VAL A 329 -46.08 37.89 -134.91
C VAL A 329 -46.37 36.51 -134.33
N ALA A 330 -46.74 35.52 -135.14
CA ALA A 330 -46.94 34.15 -134.66
C ALA A 330 -45.64 33.55 -134.08
N ASN A 331 -44.49 33.81 -134.70
CA ASN A 331 -43.18 33.37 -134.21
C ASN A 331 -42.76 34.06 -132.91
N ILE A 332 -43.16 35.32 -132.69
CA ILE A 332 -42.96 36.08 -131.45
C ILE A 332 -43.87 35.54 -130.35
N ASP A 333 -45.14 35.31 -130.63
CA ASP A 333 -46.12 34.78 -129.67
C ASP A 333 -45.72 33.39 -129.14
N GLN A 334 -45.11 32.58 -130.01
CA GLN A 334 -44.49 31.32 -129.62
C GLN A 334 -43.27 31.50 -128.67
N GLU A 335 -42.42 32.53 -128.86
CA GLU A 335 -41.34 32.80 -127.88
C GLU A 335 -41.84 33.45 -126.60
N VAL A 336 -42.86 34.31 -126.65
CA VAL A 336 -43.52 34.82 -125.45
C VAL A 336 -44.08 33.65 -124.63
N THR A 337 -44.63 32.64 -125.30
CA THR A 337 -45.06 31.38 -124.67
C THR A 337 -43.89 30.57 -124.10
N ASN A 338 -42.76 30.47 -124.81
CA ASN A 338 -41.56 29.76 -124.33
C ASN A 338 -40.93 30.47 -123.11
N LEU A 339 -40.69 31.78 -123.21
CA LEU A 339 -40.22 32.65 -122.12
C LEU A 339 -41.12 32.55 -120.89
N LYS A 340 -42.44 32.56 -121.07
CA LYS A 340 -43.40 32.41 -119.97
C LYS A 340 -43.28 31.05 -119.29
N ARG A 341 -43.05 29.97 -120.06
CA ARG A 341 -42.80 28.63 -119.50
C ARG A 341 -41.49 28.60 -118.70
N SER A 342 -40.37 28.99 -119.29
CA SER A 342 -39.07 29.03 -118.60
C SER A 342 -39.04 29.96 -117.38
N SER A 343 -39.80 31.06 -117.40
CA SER A 343 -39.98 31.96 -116.25
C SER A 343 -40.77 31.29 -115.11
N ILE A 344 -41.83 30.52 -115.42
CA ILE A 344 -42.57 29.72 -114.45
C ILE A 344 -41.67 28.62 -113.87
N ASP A 345 -40.92 27.92 -114.71
CA ASP A 345 -40.05 26.82 -114.27
C ASP A 345 -38.90 27.32 -113.38
N LEU A 346 -38.26 28.45 -113.75
CA LEU A 346 -37.28 29.13 -112.89
C LEU A 346 -37.90 29.58 -111.56
N LYS A 347 -39.09 30.18 -111.58
CA LYS A 347 -39.80 30.58 -110.35
C LYS A 347 -40.07 29.38 -109.45
N ASN A 348 -40.55 28.27 -110.00
CA ASN A 348 -40.79 27.03 -109.26
C ASN A 348 -39.50 26.46 -108.66
N GLY A 349 -38.38 26.53 -109.40
CA GLY A 349 -37.05 26.17 -108.90
C GLY A 349 -36.57 27.04 -107.74
N VAL A 350 -36.77 28.36 -107.82
CA VAL A 350 -36.47 29.32 -106.75
C VAL A 350 -37.35 29.08 -105.53
N ASP A 351 -38.66 28.96 -105.69
CA ASP A 351 -39.60 28.68 -104.59
C ASP A 351 -39.28 27.35 -103.89
N GLN A 352 -38.90 26.30 -104.64
CA GLN A 352 -38.43 25.05 -104.05
C GLN A 352 -37.13 25.24 -103.26
N SER A 353 -36.17 25.98 -103.80
CA SER A 353 -34.89 26.27 -103.14
C SER A 353 -35.09 27.07 -101.83
N THR A 354 -35.97 28.07 -101.84
CA THR A 354 -36.32 28.87 -100.65
C THR A 354 -36.98 28.02 -99.56
N ASN A 355 -37.90 27.12 -99.92
CA ASN A 355 -38.53 26.22 -98.97
C ASN A 355 -37.53 25.21 -98.37
N ASN A 356 -36.66 24.63 -99.20
CA ASN A 356 -35.59 23.74 -98.73
C ASN A 356 -34.68 24.45 -97.73
N LEU A 357 -34.21 25.67 -98.05
CA LEU A 357 -33.37 26.47 -97.17
C LEU A 357 -34.06 26.78 -95.83
N LYS A 358 -35.36 27.13 -95.86
CA LYS A 358 -36.14 27.40 -94.64
C LYS A 358 -36.24 26.18 -93.71
N VAL A 359 -36.45 24.99 -94.26
CA VAL A 359 -36.47 23.73 -93.49
C VAL A 359 -35.10 23.48 -92.85
N SER A 360 -34.03 23.60 -93.63
CA SER A 360 -32.65 23.43 -93.14
C SER A 360 -32.26 24.42 -92.04
N VAL A 361 -32.64 25.70 -92.16
CA VAL A 361 -32.41 26.71 -91.11
C VAL A 361 -33.17 26.38 -89.83
N GLY A 362 -34.42 25.90 -89.93
CA GLY A 362 -35.20 25.45 -88.77
C GLY A 362 -34.56 24.24 -88.08
N GLN A 363 -34.10 23.25 -88.85
CA GLN A 363 -33.38 22.09 -88.34
C GLN A 363 -32.06 22.48 -87.62
N LEU A 364 -31.29 23.40 -88.21
CA LEU A 364 -30.05 23.90 -87.62
C LEU A 364 -30.29 24.66 -86.31
N SER A 365 -31.39 25.42 -86.21
CA SER A 365 -31.80 26.11 -84.99
C SER A 365 -32.12 25.14 -83.84
N ASN A 366 -32.84 24.04 -84.14
CA ASN A 366 -33.13 23.00 -83.15
C ASN A 366 -31.85 22.31 -82.65
N VAL A 367 -30.93 22.00 -83.55
CA VAL A 367 -29.59 21.47 -83.23
C VAL A 367 -28.80 22.42 -82.34
N SER A 368 -28.82 23.73 -82.63
CA SER A 368 -28.18 24.77 -81.80
C SER A 368 -28.75 24.81 -80.38
N THR A 369 -30.09 24.71 -80.27
CA THR A 369 -30.77 24.70 -78.98
C THR A 369 -30.42 23.45 -78.15
N GLN A 370 -30.48 22.26 -78.74
CA GLN A 370 -30.15 20.99 -78.08
C GLN A 370 -28.68 20.92 -77.63
N SER A 371 -27.75 21.36 -78.48
CA SER A 371 -26.33 21.43 -78.11
C SER A 371 -26.07 22.45 -77.00
N GLY A 372 -26.78 23.59 -76.99
CA GLY A 372 -26.76 24.55 -75.88
C GLY A 372 -27.16 23.92 -74.54
N THR A 373 -28.29 23.21 -74.49
CA THR A 373 -28.76 22.56 -73.26
C THR A 373 -27.81 21.46 -72.75
N LEU A 374 -27.18 20.72 -73.67
CA LEU A 374 -26.20 19.69 -73.30
C LEU A 374 -24.88 20.29 -72.78
N LEU A 375 -24.42 21.41 -73.36
CA LEU A 375 -23.25 22.14 -72.86
C LEU A 375 -23.50 22.74 -71.47
N GLU A 376 -24.72 23.23 -71.19
CA GLU A 376 -25.10 23.67 -69.85
C GLU A 376 -25.13 22.50 -68.85
N GLY A 377 -25.62 21.33 -69.25
CA GLY A 377 -25.57 20.09 -68.47
C GLY A 377 -24.13 19.68 -68.12
N LEU A 378 -23.25 19.60 -69.13
CA LEU A 378 -21.82 19.34 -68.92
C LEU A 378 -21.15 20.35 -67.97
N SER A 379 -21.50 21.63 -68.09
CA SER A 379 -20.97 22.68 -67.21
C SER A 379 -21.40 22.47 -65.75
N LYS A 380 -22.67 22.11 -65.52
CA LYS A 380 -23.18 21.77 -64.17
C LYS A 380 -22.50 20.53 -63.60
N GLU A 381 -22.35 19.46 -64.39
CA GLU A 381 -21.66 18.25 -63.91
C GLU A 381 -20.16 18.46 -63.68
N LEU A 382 -19.49 19.26 -64.49
CA LEU A 382 -18.09 19.60 -64.27
C LEU A 382 -17.89 20.36 -62.94
N ASN A 383 -18.78 21.32 -62.64
CA ASN A 383 -18.78 22.03 -61.36
C ASN A 383 -19.10 21.10 -60.17
N SER A 384 -20.08 20.20 -60.33
CA SER A 384 -20.42 19.12 -59.37
C SER A 384 -19.22 18.22 -59.08
N PHE A 385 -18.52 17.76 -60.13
CA PHE A 385 -17.32 16.95 -60.01
C PHE A 385 -16.17 17.69 -59.31
N GLN A 386 -15.93 18.96 -59.64
CA GLN A 386 -14.92 19.80 -58.96
C GLN A 386 -15.23 19.96 -57.46
N GLN A 387 -16.48 20.23 -57.08
CA GLN A 387 -16.87 20.31 -55.67
C GLN A 387 -16.66 18.98 -54.93
N LYS A 388 -17.05 17.85 -55.55
CA LYS A 388 -16.80 16.50 -55.00
C LYS A 388 -15.29 16.23 -54.82
N GLN A 389 -14.45 16.72 -55.73
CA GLN A 389 -12.99 16.56 -55.65
C GLN A 389 -12.38 17.39 -54.51
N VAL A 390 -12.86 18.61 -54.26
CA VAL A 390 -12.46 19.42 -53.08
C VAL A 390 -12.83 18.72 -51.78
N ALA A 391 -14.04 18.15 -51.69
CA ALA A 391 -14.47 17.40 -50.50
C ALA A 391 -13.59 16.18 -50.20
N MET A 392 -13.07 15.50 -51.24
CA MET A 392 -12.11 14.40 -51.09
C MET A 392 -10.79 14.86 -50.47
N VAL A 393 -10.25 16.00 -50.92
CA VAL A 393 -9.01 16.58 -50.38
C VAL A 393 -9.19 17.02 -48.92
N GLU A 394 -10.35 17.58 -48.57
CA GLU A 394 -10.65 17.92 -47.16
C GLU A 394 -10.74 16.68 -46.26
N ALA A 395 -11.38 15.60 -46.73
CA ALA A 395 -11.44 14.34 -46.00
C ALA A 395 -10.03 13.75 -45.82
N GLN A 396 -9.19 13.78 -46.87
CA GLN A 396 -7.79 13.34 -46.81
C GLN A 396 -6.98 14.10 -45.76
N ASN A 397 -7.09 15.43 -45.71
CA ASN A 397 -6.43 16.23 -44.67
C ASN A 397 -6.91 15.89 -43.25
N LYS A 398 -8.23 15.72 -43.05
CA LYS A 398 -8.79 15.30 -41.75
C LYS A 398 -8.24 13.94 -41.31
N PHE A 399 -8.04 13.02 -42.25
CA PHE A 399 -7.52 11.67 -41.96
C PHE A 399 -6.05 11.66 -41.59
N GLU A 400 -5.23 12.43 -42.32
CA GLU A 400 -3.82 12.61 -41.96
C GLU A 400 -3.66 13.24 -40.58
N ILE A 401 -4.50 14.22 -40.22
CA ILE A 401 -4.51 14.82 -38.89
C ILE A 401 -4.86 13.75 -37.84
N LEU A 402 -5.94 13.00 -38.03
CA LEU A 402 -6.31 11.93 -37.08
C LEU A 402 -5.22 10.87 -36.94
N LEU A 403 -4.59 10.41 -38.02
CA LEU A 403 -3.44 9.50 -37.95
C LEU A 403 -2.27 10.12 -37.15
N LYS A 404 -1.89 11.37 -37.43
CA LYS A 404 -0.76 12.03 -36.75
C LYS A 404 -0.94 12.11 -35.23
N GLN A 405 -2.13 12.44 -34.72
CA GLN A 405 -2.35 12.44 -33.26
C GLN A 405 -2.66 11.04 -32.67
N ILE A 406 -3.00 10.01 -33.48
CA ILE A 406 -2.93 8.59 -33.02
C ILE A 406 -1.48 8.25 -32.74
N GLU A 407 -0.59 8.56 -33.69
CA GLU A 407 0.84 8.28 -33.59
C GLU A 407 1.47 8.95 -32.36
N SER A 408 1.02 10.17 -32.01
CA SER A 408 1.39 10.83 -30.76
C SER A 408 0.86 10.08 -29.52
N SER A 409 -0.43 9.75 -29.50
CA SER A 409 -1.06 9.04 -28.37
C SER A 409 -0.48 7.64 -28.14
N ALA A 410 -0.01 7.00 -29.22
CA ALA A 410 0.68 5.71 -29.18
C ALA A 410 2.10 5.84 -28.59
N LYS A 411 2.87 6.87 -28.97
CA LYS A 411 4.18 7.16 -28.34
C LYS A 411 4.05 7.38 -26.84
N ASP A 412 3.02 8.11 -26.40
CA ASP A 412 2.70 8.32 -24.98
C ASP A 412 2.35 7.02 -24.22
N PHE A 413 2.07 5.91 -24.93
CA PHE A 413 1.77 4.60 -24.36
C PHE A 413 3.01 3.71 -24.15
N ASN A 414 4.22 4.17 -24.52
CA ASN A 414 5.45 3.37 -24.48
C ASN A 414 5.32 2.06 -25.27
N THR A 415 4.83 2.17 -26.51
CA THR A 415 4.50 1.04 -27.41
C THR A 415 5.67 0.12 -27.73
N ASP A 416 6.92 0.56 -27.53
CA ASP A 416 8.13 -0.23 -27.72
C ASP A 416 8.14 -1.48 -26.81
N LYS A 417 7.40 -1.44 -25.69
CA LYS A 417 7.21 -2.58 -24.78
C LYS A 417 6.08 -3.55 -25.17
N LEU A 418 5.28 -3.21 -26.19
CA LEU A 418 4.06 -3.94 -26.60
C LEU A 418 4.08 -4.45 -28.05
N GLY A 419 5.08 -4.10 -28.86
CA GLY A 419 5.25 -4.62 -30.23
C GLY A 419 4.23 -4.10 -31.27
N LEU A 420 3.33 -3.17 -30.89
CA LEU A 420 2.25 -2.67 -31.74
C LEU A 420 2.70 -1.72 -32.87
N GLN A 421 3.97 -1.30 -32.88
CA GLN A 421 4.50 -0.30 -33.81
C GLN A 421 4.47 -0.79 -35.27
N ASP A 422 4.83 -2.06 -35.50
CA ASP A 422 4.81 -2.66 -36.85
C ASP A 422 3.39 -2.86 -37.38
N THR A 423 2.43 -3.23 -36.51
CA THR A 423 1.02 -3.35 -36.88
C THR A 423 0.44 -2.00 -37.32
N TYR A 424 0.71 -0.94 -36.55
CA TYR A 424 0.28 0.42 -36.93
C TYR A 424 0.94 0.90 -38.23
N LYS A 425 2.24 0.66 -38.40
CA LYS A 425 2.98 1.04 -39.61
C LYS A 425 2.40 0.34 -40.85
N LYS A 426 2.13 -0.97 -40.76
CA LYS A 426 1.50 -1.74 -41.83
C LYS A 426 0.09 -1.23 -42.17
N LEU A 427 -0.75 -0.99 -41.17
CA LEU A 427 -2.12 -0.50 -41.38
C LEU A 427 -2.13 0.89 -42.07
N LYS A 428 -1.23 1.78 -41.65
CA LYS A 428 -1.03 3.11 -42.25
C LYS A 428 -0.59 3.00 -43.72
N GLU A 429 0.28 2.05 -44.04
CA GLU A 429 0.85 1.84 -45.37
C GLU A 429 -0.15 1.16 -46.33
N GLU A 430 -0.92 0.17 -45.88
CA GLU A 430 -2.05 -0.41 -46.62
C GLU A 430 -3.12 0.66 -46.92
N THR A 431 -3.51 1.47 -45.92
CA THR A 431 -4.53 2.50 -46.12
C THR A 431 -4.06 3.62 -47.05
N LEU A 432 -2.80 4.06 -46.96
CA LEU A 432 -2.22 5.05 -47.88
C LEU A 432 -2.10 4.53 -49.32
N ASN A 433 -1.88 3.23 -49.52
CA ASN A 433 -1.83 2.65 -50.86
C ASN A 433 -3.23 2.55 -51.49
N GLU A 434 -4.27 2.17 -50.73
CA GLU A 434 -5.63 2.16 -51.30
C GLU A 434 -6.22 3.58 -51.49
N MET A 435 -5.73 4.59 -50.77
CA MET A 435 -6.04 6.00 -51.08
C MET A 435 -5.31 6.56 -52.33
N ARG A 436 -4.31 5.84 -52.87
CA ARG A 436 -3.56 6.24 -54.08
C ARG A 436 -4.04 5.57 -55.37
N LYS A 437 -4.88 4.53 -55.26
CA LYS A 437 -5.48 3.82 -56.38
C LYS A 437 -6.80 4.48 -56.81
#